data_AF-G3AQ13-F1
#
_entry.id   AF-G3AQ13-F1
#
_cell.length_a   1.000
_cell.length_b   1.000
_cell.length_c   1.000
_cell.angle_alpha   90.00
_cell.angle_beta   90.00
_cell.angle_gamma   90.00
#
_symmetry.space_group_name_H-M   'P 1'
#
loop_
_entity.id
_entity.type
_entity.pdbx_description
1 polymer ?
#
loop_
_entity_poly.entity_id
_entity_poly.type
_entity_poly.pdbx_seq_one_letter_code
_entity_poly.pdbx_strand_id
1 'polypeptide(L)' 'MAHNPWAKRDAWRYEGQFTRYNRFKNTLPGLGIGTAAFLSYWAYEHFILKKGHDEHGHH' A
#
# COMPACT_ATOMS: atom_id res chain seq x y z
N MET A 1 10.97 38.28 5.75
CA MET A 1 11.36 36.94 6.23
C MET A 1 12.89 36.92 6.30
N ALA A 2 13.50 36.85 7.48
CA ALA A 2 14.96 36.79 7.59
C ALA A 2 15.48 35.47 6.99
N HIS A 3 16.52 35.53 6.16
CA HIS A 3 17.16 34.35 5.59
C HIS A 3 17.89 33.60 6.71
N ASN A 4 17.60 32.32 6.90
CA ASN A 4 18.30 31.49 7.88
C ASN A 4 19.75 31.26 7.39
N PRO A 5 20.78 31.82 8.06
CA PRO A 5 22.17 31.66 7.62
C PRO A 5 22.69 30.23 7.74
N TRP A 6 22.02 29.37 8.52
CA TRP A 6 22.36 27.97 8.72
C TRP A 6 21.60 27.01 7.81
N ALA A 7 20.78 27.52 6.87
CA ALA A 7 19.94 26.68 6.03
C ALA A 7 20.73 25.61 5.26
N LYS A 8 21.92 25.96 4.74
CA LYS A 8 22.82 25.00 4.07
C LYS A 8 23.32 23.91 5.02
N ARG A 9 23.62 24.26 6.28
CA ARG A 9 24.05 23.31 7.30
C ARG A 9 22.91 22.38 7.73
N ASP A 10 21.67 22.86 7.74
CA ASP A 10 20.51 22.07 8.17
C ASP A 10 19.87 21.27 7.02
N ALA A 11 20.30 21.48 5.77
CA ALA A 11 19.74 20.87 4.57
C ALA A 11 19.74 19.33 4.61
N TRP A 12 20.80 18.71 5.14
CA TRP A 12 20.93 17.25 5.22
C TRP A 12 19.76 16.56 5.95
N ARG A 13 19.08 17.26 6.86
CA ARG A 13 17.94 16.73 7.63
C ARG A 13 16.71 16.43 6.78
N TYR A 14 16.66 16.97 5.56
CA TYR A 14 15.51 16.86 4.66
C TYR A 14 15.89 16.30 3.28
N GLU A 15 17.15 15.94 3.08
CA GLU A 15 17.67 15.39 1.84
C GLU A 15 17.95 13.88 1.96
N GLY A 16 18.17 13.22 0.81
CA GLY A 16 18.46 11.78 0.75
C GLY A 16 17.39 10.91 1.42
N GLN A 17 17.82 10.07 2.37
CA GLN A 17 16.92 9.16 3.11
C GLN A 17 15.90 9.89 4.00
N PHE A 18 16.15 11.15 4.35
CA PHE A 18 15.29 11.93 5.24
C PHE A 18 14.27 12.81 4.51
N THR A 19 14.17 12.69 3.18
CA THR A 19 13.12 13.37 2.40
C THR A 19 11.73 12.93 2.85
N ARG A 20 10.73 13.81 2.67
CA ARG A 20 9.33 13.51 3.02
C ARG A 20 8.87 12.18 2.42
N TYR A 21 9.15 11.95 1.14
CA TYR A 21 8.79 10.71 0.46
C TYR A 21 9.43 9.47 1.09
N ASN A 22 10.73 9.51 1.39
CA ASN A 22 11.44 8.36 1.97
C ASN A 22 10.99 8.02 3.39
N ARG A 23 10.42 8.97 4.13
CA ARG A 23 9.79 8.70 5.43
C ARG A 23 8.49 7.90 5.28
N PHE A 24 7.73 8.11 4.19
CA PHE A 24 6.43 7.49 3.99
C PHE A 24 6.45 6.22 3.13
N LYS A 25 7.43 6.03 2.25
CA LYS A 25 7.47 4.90 1.30
C LYS A 25 7.39 3.51 1.93
N ASN A 26 7.80 3.37 3.20
CA ASN A 26 7.81 2.11 3.93
C ASN A 26 6.79 2.06 5.09
N THR A 27 5.80 2.95 5.10
CA THR A 27 4.80 3.00 6.18
C THR A 27 3.82 1.83 6.16
N LEU A 28 3.62 1.21 5.00
CA LEU A 28 2.68 0.10 4.81
C LEU A 28 3.42 -1.12 4.22
N PRO A 29 4.35 -1.73 4.99
CA PRO A 29 5.06 -2.90 4.52
C PRO A 29 4.04 -4.02 4.26
N GLY A 30 4.09 -4.59 3.07
CA GLY A 30 3.21 -5.70 2.70
C GLY A 30 1.80 -5.32 2.25
N LEU A 31 1.43 -4.03 2.12
CA LEU A 31 0.11 -3.65 1.60
C LEU A 31 -0.15 -4.23 0.20
N GLY A 32 0.86 -4.27 -0.67
CA GLY A 32 0.75 -4.89 -1.99
C GLY A 32 0.41 -6.38 -1.92
N ILE A 33 1.09 -7.12 -1.04
CA ILE A 33 0.87 -8.56 -0.86
C ILE A 33 -0.48 -8.83 -0.19
N GLY A 34 -0.83 -8.06 0.85
CA GLY A 34 -2.12 -8.17 1.52
C GLY A 34 -3.29 -7.90 0.58
N THR A 35 -3.18 -6.86 -0.24
CA THR A 35 -4.22 -6.53 -1.24
C THR A 35 -4.32 -7.61 -2.30
N ALA A 36 -3.19 -8.12 -2.79
CA ALA A 36 -3.16 -9.21 -3.76
C ALA A 36 -3.83 -10.48 -3.20
N ALA A 37 -3.46 -10.91 -1.99
CA ALA A 37 -4.05 -12.07 -1.34
C ALA A 37 -5.56 -11.91 -1.11
N PHE A 38 -5.99 -10.72 -0.67
CA PHE A 38 -7.40 -10.39 -0.49
C PHE A 38 -8.17 -10.49 -1.81
N LEU A 39 -7.66 -9.89 -2.88
CA LEU A 39 -8.30 -9.94 -4.20
C LEU A 39 -8.36 -11.36 -4.76
N SER A 40 -7.30 -12.16 -4.58
CA SER A 40 -7.29 -13.57 -4.96
C SER A 40 -8.38 -14.36 -4.24
N TYR A 41 -8.53 -14.16 -2.92
CA TYR A 41 -9.58 -14.80 -2.13
C TYR A 41 -10.98 -14.36 -2.54
N TRP A 42 -11.19 -13.05 -2.68
CA TRP A 42 -12.48 -12.49 -3.11
C TRP A 42 -12.89 -12.99 -4.50
N ALA A 43 -11.95 -13.02 -5.45
CA ALA A 43 -12.21 -13.55 -6.79
C ALA A 43 -12.51 -15.06 -6.76
N TYR A 44 -11.82 -15.82 -5.91
CA TYR A 44 -12.09 -17.24 -5.70
C TYR A 44 -13.52 -17.47 -5.17
N GLU A 45 -13.94 -16.74 -4.15
CA GLU A 45 -15.33 -16.81 -3.66
C GLU A 45 -16.35 -16.38 -4.72
N HIS A 46 -16.10 -15.26 -5.40
CA HIS A 46 -17.09 -14.66 -6.28
C HIS A 46 -17.27 -15.40 -7.61
N PHE A 47 -16.20 -15.99 -8.16
CA PHE A 47 -16.24 -16.62 -9.48
C PHE A 47 -16.17 -18.14 -9.44
N ILE A 48 -15.53 -18.75 -8.45
CA ILE A 48 -15.32 -20.20 -8.39
C ILE A 48 -16.36 -20.85 -7.47
N LEU A 49 -16.52 -20.35 -6.23
CA LEU A 49 -17.51 -20.91 -5.30
C LEU A 49 -18.95 -20.63 -5.72
N LYS A 50 -19.27 -19.45 -6.28
CA LYS A 50 -20.62 -19.16 -6.80
C LYS A 50 -21.03 -20.08 -7.96
N LYS A 51 -20.11 -20.37 -8.89
CA LYS A 51 -20.40 -21.29 -10.02
C LYS A 51 -20.72 -22.72 -9.55
N GLY A 52 -20.19 -23.15 -8.41
CA GLY A 52 -20.48 -24.47 -7.83
C GLY A 52 -21.76 -24.54 -6.99
N HIS A 53 -22.30 -23.40 -6.54
CA HIS A 53 -23.53 -23.37 -5.72
C HIS A 53 -24.81 -23.25 -6.56
N ASP A 54 -24.74 -22.66 -7.75
CA ASP A 54 -25.88 -22.55 -8.67
C ASP A 54 -26.23 -23.89 -9.36
N GLU A 55 -25.35 -24.90 -9.31
CA GLU A 55 -25.59 -26.24 -9.90
C GLU A 55 -26.25 -27.24 -8.93
N HIS A 56 -26.51 -26.89 -7.66
CA HIS A 56 -27.06 -27.79 -6.64
C HIS A 56 -28.32 -27.27 -5.92
N GLY A 57 -29.20 -26.54 -6.60
CA GLY A 57 -30.37 -25.91 -5.94
C GLY A 57 -31.57 -25.62 -6.82
N HIS A 58 -31.99 -26.56 -7.68
CA HIS A 58 -33.31 -26.51 -8.33
C HIS A 58 -34.14 -27.76 -7.97
N HIS A 59 -34.82 -27.66 -6.84
CA HIS A 59 -36.11 -28.29 -6.52
C HIS A 59 -37.00 -27.21 -5.89
#